data_AF-A0A8K1CU73-F1
#
_entry.id   AF-A0A8K1CU73-F1
#
_cell.length_a   1.000
_cell.length_b   1.000
_cell.length_c   1.000
_cell.angle_alpha   90.00
_cell.angle_beta   90.00
_cell.angle_gamma   90.00
#
_symmetry.space_group_name_H-M   'P 1'
#
loop_
_entity.id
_entity.type
_entity.pdbx_description
1 polymer ?
#
loop_
_entity_poly.entity_id
_entity_poly.type
_entity_poly.pdbx_seq_one_letter_code
_entity_poly.pdbx_strand_id
1 'polypeptide(L)'
;MAMWLTSQDGKDLKWGYPELGLGFVRSHACPCEVWIDNIKVLHEDNCVKKYPGVPASIPVDYSKCKGTCILKFCWLALHEPKWEVHKNCVKIQNNASA
;
A
#
# COMPACT_ATOMS: atom_id res chain seq x y z
N MET A 1 8.57 -11.86 7.31
CA MET A 1 9.31 -10.65 6.89
C MET A 1 8.34 -9.48 7.02
N ALA A 2 8.56 -8.57 7.97
CA ALA A 2 7.64 -7.48 8.23
C ALA A 2 7.99 -6.29 7.33
N MET A 3 7.11 -5.99 6.38
CA MET A 3 7.25 -4.83 5.51
C MET A 3 6.57 -3.65 6.19
N TRP A 4 7.26 -2.52 6.26
CA TRP A 4 6.74 -1.35 6.95
C TRP A 4 5.73 -0.65 6.06
N LEU A 5 4.63 -0.21 6.69
CA LEU A 5 3.64 0.65 6.07
C LEU A 5 3.62 1.95 6.86
N THR A 6 4.34 2.96 6.38
CA THR A 6 4.39 4.28 7.00
C THR A 6 3.65 5.27 6.12
N SER A 7 2.72 6.01 6.72
CA SER A 7 2.16 7.21 6.10
C SER A 7 3.05 8.37 6.49
N GLN A 8 3.91 8.83 5.58
CA GLN A 8 4.62 10.10 5.76
C GLN A 8 3.76 11.22 5.17
N ASP A 9 3.41 12.19 6.02
CA ASP A 9 2.77 13.47 5.65
C ASP A 9 1.37 13.38 5.03
N GLY A 10 0.69 12.24 5.16
CA GLY A 10 -0.72 12.06 4.75
C GLY A 10 -0.95 12.17 3.24
N LYS A 11 0.10 11.99 2.42
CA LYS A 11 0.02 12.02 0.95
C LYS A 11 0.26 10.66 0.32
N ASP A 12 1.34 10.00 0.75
CA ASP A 12 1.75 8.71 0.19
C ASP A 12 1.84 7.64 1.27
N LEU A 13 1.36 6.46 0.92
CA LEU A 13 1.66 5.22 1.59
C LEU A 13 3.04 4.74 1.15
N LYS A 14 3.96 4.52 2.11
CA LYS A 14 5.28 3.96 1.83
C LYS A 14 5.26 2.45 2.05
N TRP A 15 5.71 1.71 1.05
CA TRP A 15 5.80 0.25 1.07
C TRP A 15 7.24 -0.22 0.85
N GLY A 16 7.77 -0.99 1.79
CA GLY A 16 9.08 -1.62 1.65
C GLY A 16 9.80 -1.85 2.98
N TYR A 17 11.08 -2.18 2.84
CA TYR A 17 12.02 -2.35 3.93
C TYR A 17 13.24 -1.44 3.66
N PRO A 18 13.19 -0.16 4.05
CA PRO A 18 14.19 0.84 3.68
C PRO A 18 15.59 0.50 4.20
N GLU A 19 15.70 -0.14 5.38
CA GLU A 19 16.97 -0.57 5.97
C GLU A 19 17.74 -1.59 5.11
N LEU A 20 17.03 -2.37 4.27
CA LEU A 20 17.63 -3.32 3.32
C LEU A 20 17.55 -2.82 1.88
N GLY A 21 17.04 -1.61 1.66
CA GLY A 21 16.83 -1.09 0.31
C GLY A 21 15.84 -1.91 -0.52
N LEU A 22 14.82 -2.52 0.11
CA LEU A 22 13.84 -3.37 -0.57
C LEU A 22 12.49 -2.67 -0.74
N GLY A 23 11.95 -2.63 -1.96
CA GLY A 23 10.59 -2.18 -2.29
C GLY A 23 9.75 -3.35 -2.80
N PHE A 24 8.98 -3.12 -3.88
CA PHE A 24 8.38 -4.22 -4.64
C PHE A 24 9.47 -5.04 -5.36
N VAL A 25 9.42 -6.36 -5.20
CA VAL A 25 10.42 -7.27 -5.78
C VAL A 25 10.05 -7.60 -7.23
N ARG A 26 11.02 -7.52 -8.15
CA ARG A 26 10.78 -7.66 -9.60
C ARG A 26 10.10 -8.97 -10.02
N SER A 27 10.41 -10.08 -9.36
CA SER A 27 9.80 -11.38 -9.63
C SER A 27 8.31 -11.44 -9.26
N HIS A 28 7.83 -10.49 -8.45
CA HIS A 28 6.46 -10.42 -7.94
C HIS A 28 5.70 -9.28 -8.65
N ALA A 29 5.89 -9.16 -9.98
CA ALA A 29 5.24 -8.17 -10.85
C ALA A 29 3.74 -8.43 -10.97
N CYS A 30 2.99 -7.99 -9.96
CA CYS A 30 1.63 -8.42 -9.71
C CYS A 30 0.80 -7.28 -9.07
N PRO A 31 -0.54 -7.42 -8.96
CA PRO A 31 -1.40 -6.30 -8.62
C PRO A 31 -1.32 -5.91 -7.14
N CYS A 32 -1.56 -4.63 -6.88
CA CYS A 32 -1.79 -4.12 -5.53
C CYS A 32 -3.01 -3.21 -5.47
N GLU A 33 -3.61 -3.19 -4.28
CA GLU A 33 -4.78 -2.38 -3.97
C GLU A 33 -4.60 -1.66 -2.64
N VAL A 34 -5.16 -0.45 -2.57
CA VAL A 34 -5.35 0.29 -1.33
C VAL A 34 -6.83 0.55 -1.14
N TRP A 35 -7.29 0.30 0.08
CA TRP A 35 -8.66 0.52 0.50
C TRP A 35 -8.69 1.41 1.73
N ILE A 36 -9.69 2.27 1.83
CA ILE A 36 -10.06 2.98 3.05
C ILE A 36 -11.46 2.48 3.42
N ASP A 37 -11.57 1.79 4.55
CA ASP A 37 -12.72 1.00 4.97
C ASP A 37 -13.19 0.03 3.87
N ASN A 38 -14.28 0.37 3.18
CA ASN A 38 -14.87 -0.42 2.09
C ASN A 38 -14.76 0.27 0.73
N ILE A 39 -14.01 1.38 0.66
CA ILE A 39 -13.80 2.16 -0.57
C ILE A 39 -12.42 1.79 -1.12
N LYS A 40 -12.38 1.25 -2.33
CA LYS A 40 -11.13 1.08 -3.06
C LYS A 40 -10.65 2.45 -3.53
N VAL A 41 -9.46 2.86 -3.09
CA VAL A 41 -8.87 4.15 -3.42
C VAL A 41 -7.72 4.03 -4.42
N LEU A 42 -7.16 2.83 -4.57
CA LEU A 42 -6.13 2.53 -5.56
C LEU A 42 -6.22 1.09 -6.03
N HIS A 43 -5.97 0.89 -7.31
CA HIS A 43 -5.76 -0.40 -7.93
C HIS A 43 -4.73 -0.24 -9.05
N GLU A 44 -3.73 -1.12 -9.09
CA GLU A 44 -2.74 -1.19 -10.15
C GLU A 44 -2.42 -2.65 -10.45
N ASP A 45 -2.36 -3.02 -11.74
CA ASP A 45 -2.11 -4.39 -12.19
C ASP A 45 -0.66 -4.84 -11.96
N ASN A 46 0.28 -3.89 -11.89
CA ASN A 46 1.70 -4.15 -11.74
C ASN A 46 2.38 -3.07 -10.90
N CYS A 47 2.39 -3.26 -9.59
CA CYS A 47 2.92 -2.28 -8.65
C CYS A 47 4.45 -2.19 -8.64
N VAL A 48 5.14 -3.26 -9.05
CA VAL A 48 6.60 -3.24 -9.32
C VAL A 48 6.93 -2.21 -10.39
N LYS A 49 6.19 -2.22 -11.51
CA LYS A 49 6.42 -1.28 -12.62
C LYS A 49 5.99 0.13 -12.28
N LYS A 50 4.85 0.28 -11.59
CA LYS A 50 4.27 1.59 -11.30
C LYS A 50 5.02 2.35 -10.20
N TYR A 51 5.51 1.64 -9.18
CA TYR A 51 6.15 2.23 -8.00
C TYR A 51 7.54 1.61 -7.75
N PRO A 52 8.55 1.90 -8.60
CA PRO A 52 9.88 1.28 -8.51
C PRO A 52 10.74 1.82 -7.35
N GLY A 53 10.23 2.77 -6.57
CA GLY A 53 10.95 3.42 -5.49
C GLY A 53 11.23 2.49 -4.30
N VAL A 54 12.19 2.91 -3.47
CA VAL A 54 12.59 2.22 -2.25
C VAL A 54 12.69 3.25 -1.11
N PRO A 55 11.72 3.29 -0.18
CA PRO A 55 10.46 2.56 -0.22
C PRO A 55 9.56 3.03 -1.37
N ALA A 56 8.69 2.14 -1.86
CA ALA A 56 7.73 2.46 -2.90
C ALA A 56 6.74 3.50 -2.37
N SER A 57 6.49 4.55 -3.16
CA SER A 57 5.59 5.64 -2.80
C SER A 57 4.29 5.48 -3.56
N ILE A 58 3.22 5.15 -2.83
CA ILE A 58 1.91 4.80 -3.38
C ILE A 58 0.94 5.94 -3.03
N PRO A 59 0.40 6.67 -4.02
CA PRO A 59 -0.49 7.79 -3.76
C PRO A 59 -1.82 7.29 -3.18
N VAL A 60 -2.32 7.93 -2.12
CA VAL A 60 -3.58 7.53 -1.49
C VAL A 60 -4.48 8.76 -1.31
N ASP A 61 -5.72 8.64 -1.77
CA ASP A 61 -6.73 9.68 -1.56
C ASP A 61 -7.35 9.55 -0.14
N TYR A 62 -6.64 10.13 0.84
CA TYR A 62 -7.08 10.15 2.23
C TYR A 62 -8.37 10.95 2.48
N SER A 63 -8.83 11.76 1.52
CA SER A 63 -10.10 12.50 1.61
C SER A 63 -11.30 11.56 1.73
N LYS A 64 -11.15 10.29 1.30
CA LYS A 64 -12.17 9.25 1.45
C LYS A 64 -12.37 8.80 2.90
N CYS A 65 -11.41 9.08 3.79
CA CYS A 65 -11.59 8.83 5.20
C CYS A 65 -12.36 9.98 5.88
N LYS A 66 -13.44 9.63 6.60
CA LYS A 66 -14.24 10.58 7.41
C LYS A 66 -14.08 10.24 8.90
N GLY A 67 -13.29 11.04 9.62
CA GLY A 67 -12.97 10.78 11.01
C GLY A 67 -11.94 9.67 11.16
N THR A 68 -12.36 8.51 11.69
CA THR A 68 -11.48 7.36 11.92
C THR A 68 -11.78 6.24 10.93
N CYS A 69 -10.78 5.76 10.21
CA CYS A 69 -10.94 4.73 9.19
C CYS A 69 -9.84 3.67 9.28
N ILE A 70 -10.04 2.55 8.59
CA ILE A 70 -9.04 1.51 8.41
C ILE A 70 -8.50 1.60 7.00
N LEU A 71 -7.22 1.93 6.87
CA LEU A 71 -6.51 1.79 5.60
C LEU A 71 -6.00 0.35 5.48
N LYS A 72 -6.35 -0.31 4.36
CA LYS A 72 -5.93 -1.67 4.04
C LYS A 72 -5.08 -1.62 2.77
N PHE A 73 -3.90 -2.20 2.83
CA PHE A 73 -3.05 -2.42 1.67
C PHE A 73 -2.95 -3.91 1.39
N CYS A 74 -3.03 -4.28 0.11
CA CYS A 74 -2.83 -5.64 -0.34
C CYS A 74 -1.96 -5.64 -1.60
N TRP A 75 -0.92 -6.46 -1.63
CA TRP A 75 -0.15 -6.79 -2.82
C TRP A 75 -0.14 -8.31 -2.97
N LEU A 76 -0.61 -8.78 -4.12
CA LEU A 76 -0.78 -10.19 -4.41
C LEU A 76 0.33 -10.62 -5.35
N ALA A 77 1.25 -11.48 -4.92
CA ALA A 77 2.21 -12.09 -5.84
C ALA A 77 1.61 -13.36 -6.44
N LEU A 78 1.41 -13.34 -7.77
CA LEU A 78 0.73 -14.39 -8.55
C LEU A 78 1.70 -15.15 -9.46
N HIS A 79 3.01 -14.97 -9.25
CA HIS A 79 4.05 -15.58 -10.09
C HIS A 79 4.15 -17.11 -9.92
N GLU A 80 3.57 -17.68 -8.87
CA GLU A 80 3.47 -19.12 -8.63
C GLU A 80 2.01 -19.55 -8.34
N PRO A 81 1.65 -20.84 -8.51
CA PRO A 81 0.31 -21.35 -8.22
C PRO A 81 -0.13 -21.13 -6.78
N LYS A 82 0.83 -21.12 -5.85
CA LYS A 82 0.59 -20.75 -4.46
C LYS A 82 0.77 -19.24 -4.33
N TRP A 83 -0.34 -18.53 -4.27
CA TRP A 83 -0.30 -17.07 -4.20
C TRP A 83 0.30 -16.60 -2.87
N GLU A 84 1.14 -15.57 -2.95
CA GLU A 84 1.65 -14.89 -1.77
C GLU A 84 0.88 -13.59 -1.55
N VAL A 85 0.30 -13.45 -0.36
CA VAL A 85 -0.56 -12.30 -0.02
C VAL A 85 0.15 -11.43 0.99
N HIS A 86 0.67 -10.29 0.53
CA HIS A 86 1.25 -9.26 1.39
C HIS A 86 0.18 -8.24 1.73
N LYS A 87 -0.34 -8.31 2.95
CA LYS A 87 -1.39 -7.41 3.43
C LYS A 87 -0.99 -6.70 4.70
N ASN A 88 -1.39 -5.45 4.85
CA ASN A 88 -1.26 -4.73 6.10
C ASN A 88 -2.45 -3.78 6.30
N CYS A 89 -2.87 -3.62 7.56
CA CYS A 89 -4.02 -2.81 7.94
C CYS A 89 -3.58 -1.82 9.01
N VAL A 90 -3.86 -0.54 8.80
CA VAL A 90 -3.50 0.53 9.74
C VAL A 90 -4.70 1.43 10.00
N LYS A 91 -4.88 1.84 11.24
CA LYS A 91 -5.88 2.84 11.61
C LYS A 91 -5.37 4.22 11.18
N ILE A 92 -6.20 4.96 10.45
CA ILE A 92 -5.91 6.33 10.04
C ILE A 92 -6.98 7.26 10.58
N GLN A 93 -6.61 8.52 10.81
CA GLN A 93 -7.53 9.56 11.21
C GLN A 93 -7.39 10.75 10.26
N ASN A 94 -8.50 11.15 9.64
CA ASN A 94 -8.55 12.35 8.82
C ASN A 94 -9.24 13.46 9.62
N ASN A 95 -8.46 14.46 10.03
CA ASN A 95 -8.94 15.63 10.76
C ASN A 95 -9.41 16.76 9.83
N ALA A 96 -9.70 16.47 8.55
CA ALA A 96 -10.44 17.39 7.69
C ALA A 96 -11.79 17.68 8.38
N SER A 97 -11.85 18.85 9.03
CA SER A 97 -12.87 19.25 9.99
C SER A 97 -14.29 19.12 9.43
N ALA A 98 -15.20 18.78 10.34
CA ALA A 98 -16.64 18.93 10.18
C ALA A 98 -17.04 20.39 9.86
#